data_AF-A0A7Y4NPY2-F1
#
_entry.id   AF-A0A7Y4NPY2-F1
#
_cell.length_a   1.000
_cell.length_b   1.000
_cell.length_c   1.000
_cell.angle_alpha   90.00
_cell.angle_beta   90.00
_cell.angle_gamma   90.00
#
_symmetry.space_group_name_H-M   'P 1'
#
loop_
_entity.id
_entity.type
_entity.pdbx_description
1 polymer ?
#
loop_
_entity_poly.entity_id
_entity_poly.type
_entity_poly.pdbx_seq_one_letter_code
_entity_poly.pdbx_strand_id
1 'polypeptide(L)'
;MARLASMVLFVALGCSAPHPDIRVRQFANGMYEVEGPPAGPLKQKAAWAPPEEAAAVVFPNSFKEGVHLEGPMMAALEVAMNEFLPPGSELQTQDPDKRMARCLSRRSTYDTHVLQSENDLFFVWFSPQPSRCGLNEPILDGGAVYAIDGQGRILDRR
;
A
#
# COMPACT_ATOMS: atom_id res chain seq x y z
N MET A 1 55.16 -36.43 -14.71
CA MET A 1 53.81 -37.02 -14.79
C MET A 1 53.04 -36.67 -13.52
N ALA A 2 51.81 -36.16 -13.69
CA ALA A 2 50.73 -36.00 -12.70
C ALA A 2 50.92 -34.98 -11.55
N ARG A 3 49.94 -34.16 -11.14
CA ARG A 3 48.56 -33.84 -11.58
C ARG A 3 48.23 -32.49 -10.90
N LEU A 4 47.84 -31.46 -11.66
CA LEU A 4 47.23 -30.25 -11.10
C LEU A 4 45.83 -30.64 -10.59
N ALA A 5 45.58 -30.51 -9.28
CA ALA A 5 44.24 -30.61 -8.72
C ALA A 5 43.55 -29.24 -8.89
N SER A 6 42.50 -29.23 -9.71
CA SER A 6 41.64 -28.06 -9.93
C SER A 6 40.85 -27.75 -8.66
N MET A 7 41.07 -26.58 -8.08
CA MET A 7 40.32 -26.06 -6.94
C MET A 7 38.97 -25.53 -7.46
N VAL A 8 37.91 -26.32 -7.30
CA VAL A 8 36.55 -25.90 -7.63
C VAL A 8 36.09 -24.90 -6.56
N LEU A 9 36.04 -23.62 -6.93
CA LEU A 9 35.49 -22.56 -6.11
C LEU A 9 33.96 -22.65 -6.16
N PHE A 10 33.34 -23.17 -5.10
CA PHE A 10 31.88 -23.08 -4.92
C PHE A 10 31.51 -21.64 -4.54
N VAL A 11 30.94 -20.90 -5.49
CA VAL A 11 30.27 -19.63 -5.20
C VAL A 11 28.94 -19.96 -4.52
N ALA A 12 28.88 -19.74 -3.20
CA ALA A 12 27.63 -19.80 -2.46
C ALA A 12 26.76 -18.59 -2.84
N LEU A 13 25.88 -18.75 -3.84
CA LEU A 13 24.74 -17.87 -4.02
C LEU A 13 23.85 -18.00 -2.79
N GLY A 14 23.75 -16.90 -2.02
CA GLY A 14 22.92 -16.82 -0.82
C GLY A 14 21.47 -17.17 -1.13
N CYS A 15 21.07 -18.38 -0.76
CA CYS A 15 19.67 -18.76 -0.74
C CYS A 15 19.06 -18.16 0.53
N SER A 16 18.35 -17.04 0.40
CA SER A 16 17.32 -16.73 1.40
C SER A 16 16.36 -17.92 1.40
N ALA A 17 16.22 -18.59 2.54
CA ALA A 17 15.29 -19.71 2.66
C ALA A 17 13.89 -19.22 2.26
N PRO A 18 13.19 -19.92 1.33
CA PRO A 18 11.82 -19.58 1.02
C PRO A 18 10.98 -19.67 2.30
N HIS A 19 10.00 -18.77 2.44
CA HIS A 19 9.06 -18.78 3.56
C HIS A 19 8.50 -20.21 3.74
N PRO A 20 8.33 -20.72 4.97
CA PRO A 20 7.95 -22.12 5.22
C PRO A 20 6.66 -22.58 4.51
N ASP A 21 5.83 -21.64 4.05
CA ASP A 21 4.56 -21.87 3.37
C ASP A 21 4.60 -21.70 1.85
N ILE A 22 5.77 -21.44 1.27
CA ILE A 22 5.97 -21.34 -0.19
C ILE A 22 6.45 -22.69 -0.70
N ARG A 23 5.64 -23.33 -1.55
CA ARG A 23 6.03 -24.53 -2.31
C ARG A 23 6.33 -24.15 -3.75
N VAL A 24 7.51 -24.53 -4.23
CA VAL A 24 7.90 -24.32 -5.62
C VAL A 24 7.98 -25.68 -6.31
N ARG A 25 7.20 -25.87 -7.38
CA ARG A 25 7.27 -27.05 -8.24
C ARG A 25 7.91 -26.66 -9.56
N GLN A 26 9.06 -27.25 -9.86
CA GLN A 26 9.72 -27.08 -11.15
C GLN A 26 9.20 -28.13 -12.14
N PHE A 27 8.80 -27.67 -13.33
CA PHE A 27 8.37 -28.51 -14.44
C PHE A 27 9.54 -28.86 -15.35
N ALA A 28 9.42 -29.99 -16.06
CA ALA A 28 10.44 -30.50 -16.96
C ALA A 28 10.76 -29.56 -18.15
N ASN A 29 9.85 -28.63 -18.47
CA ASN A 29 10.03 -27.60 -19.50
C ASN A 29 10.74 -26.34 -18.97
N GLY A 30 11.25 -26.35 -17.73
CA GLY A 30 11.95 -25.22 -17.12
C GLY A 30 11.04 -24.18 -16.47
N MET A 31 9.71 -24.37 -16.48
CA MET A 31 8.77 -23.49 -15.78
C MET A 31 8.71 -23.82 -14.28
N TYR A 32 8.32 -22.85 -13.46
CA TYR A 32 8.07 -23.03 -12.04
C TYR A 32 6.64 -22.65 -11.69
N GLU A 33 6.01 -23.40 -10.80
CA GLU A 33 4.75 -23.07 -10.14
C GLU A 33 5.04 -22.76 -8.67
N VAL A 34 4.54 -21.63 -8.18
CA VAL A 34 4.68 -21.21 -6.79
C VAL A 34 3.31 -21.27 -6.12
N GLU A 35 3.12 -22.26 -5.26
CA GLU A 35 1.97 -22.33 -4.36
C GLU A 35 2.36 -21.62 -3.05
N GLY A 36 1.63 -20.57 -2.70
CA GLY A 36 1.77 -19.86 -1.44
C GLY A 36 0.41 -19.33 -0.98
N PRO A 37 0.29 -18.87 0.28
CA PRO A 37 -0.93 -18.20 0.73
C PRO A 37 -1.25 -17.02 -0.20
N PRO A 38 -2.55 -16.75 -0.47
CA PRO A 38 -2.92 -15.61 -1.31
C PRO A 38 -2.28 -14.34 -0.76
N ALA A 39 -1.66 -13.56 -1.64
CA ALA A 39 -1.03 -12.30 -1.29
C ALA A 39 -2.11 -11.31 -0.80
N GLY A 40 -2.34 -11.30 0.51
CA GLY A 40 -3.26 -10.39 1.19
C GLY A 40 -4.74 -10.78 1.15
N PRO A 41 -5.57 -10.13 1.98
CA PRO A 41 -7.01 -10.30 1.92
C PRO A 41 -7.51 -9.86 0.53
N LEU A 42 -8.34 -10.70 -0.10
CA LEU A 42 -9.05 -10.34 -1.33
C LEU A 42 -9.82 -9.05 -1.07
N LYS A 43 -9.59 -8.00 -1.87
CA LYS A 43 -10.37 -6.75 -1.82
C LYS A 43 -11.85 -7.11 -1.94
N GLN A 44 -12.58 -7.18 -0.83
CA GLN A 44 -14.02 -7.40 -0.85
C GLN A 44 -14.69 -6.20 -1.49
N LYS A 45 -15.72 -6.44 -2.32
CA LYS A 45 -16.59 -5.37 -2.80
C LYS A 45 -17.20 -4.65 -1.60
N ALA A 46 -17.32 -3.33 -1.69
CA ALA A 46 -17.98 -2.54 -0.67
C ALA A 46 -19.41 -3.06 -0.42
N ALA A 47 -19.84 -3.03 0.84
CA ALA A 47 -21.21 -3.34 1.21
C ALA A 47 -22.14 -2.21 0.73
N TRP A 48 -23.33 -2.58 0.26
CA TRP A 48 -24.40 -1.62 0.02
C TRP A 48 -25.05 -1.22 1.35
N ALA A 49 -25.45 0.04 1.47
CA ALA A 49 -26.26 0.50 2.59
C ALA A 49 -27.66 -0.16 2.56
N PRO A 50 -28.34 -0.27 3.72
CA PRO A 50 -29.73 -0.74 3.77
C PRO A 50 -30.65 0.07 2.85
N PRO A 51 -31.63 -0.54 2.17
CA PRO A 51 -32.51 0.16 1.23
C PRO A 51 -33.24 1.36 1.84
N GLU A 52 -33.63 1.26 3.11
CA GLU A 52 -34.28 2.33 3.87
C GLU A 52 -33.39 3.56 4.06
N GLU A 53 -32.09 3.38 4.27
CA GLU A 53 -31.13 4.47 4.37
C GLU A 53 -30.84 5.07 2.99
N ALA A 54 -30.66 4.22 1.98
CA ALA A 54 -30.37 4.63 0.62
C ALA A 54 -31.51 5.42 -0.05
N ALA A 55 -32.77 5.13 0.32
CA ALA A 55 -33.95 5.81 -0.21
C ALA A 55 -34.00 7.31 0.12
N ALA A 56 -33.27 7.77 1.14
CA ALA A 56 -33.19 9.18 1.52
C ALA A 56 -32.21 10.00 0.67
N VAL A 57 -31.35 9.34 -0.13
CA VAL A 57 -30.30 10.01 -0.91
C VAL A 57 -30.88 10.67 -2.16
N VAL A 58 -30.60 11.96 -2.34
CA VAL A 58 -30.90 12.70 -3.56
C VAL A 58 -29.61 12.95 -4.31
N PHE A 59 -29.53 12.47 -5.56
CA PHE A 59 -28.37 12.72 -6.41
C PHE A 59 -28.33 14.20 -6.84
N PRO A 60 -27.14 14.83 -6.82
CA PRO A 60 -27.02 16.19 -7.32
C PRO A 60 -27.23 16.21 -8.85
N ASN A 61 -27.77 17.32 -9.35
CA ASN A 61 -27.97 17.51 -10.79
C ASN A 61 -26.68 17.91 -11.54
N SER A 62 -25.57 18.12 -10.82
CA SER A 62 -24.27 18.49 -11.37
C SER A 62 -23.14 18.16 -10.41
N PHE A 63 -21.93 17.97 -10.94
CA PHE A 63 -20.68 17.73 -10.19
C PHE A 63 -19.70 18.90 -10.26
N LYS A 64 -20.12 20.09 -10.71
CA LYS A 64 -19.24 21.25 -10.93
C LYS A 64 -18.49 21.70 -9.66
N GLU A 65 -19.09 21.53 -8.49
CA GLU A 65 -18.48 21.87 -7.19
C GLU A 65 -17.71 20.70 -6.57
N GLY A 66 -17.68 19.55 -7.24
CA GLY A 66 -16.97 18.37 -6.78
C GLY A 66 -15.46 18.50 -7.00
N VAL A 67 -14.70 17.72 -6.22
CA VAL A 67 -13.26 17.54 -6.47
C VAL A 67 -13.11 16.65 -7.69
N HIS A 68 -12.52 17.19 -8.76
CA HIS A 68 -12.21 16.42 -9.96
C HIS A 68 -10.83 15.77 -9.80
N LEU A 69 -10.79 14.44 -9.83
CA LEU A 69 -9.57 13.65 -9.93
C LEU A 69 -9.52 13.04 -11.32
N GLU A 70 -8.48 13.35 -12.09
CA GLU A 70 -8.23 12.67 -13.36
C GLU A 70 -7.91 11.18 -13.11
N GLY A 71 -8.16 10.33 -14.10
CA GLY A 71 -7.92 8.89 -13.98
C GLY A 71 -6.51 8.53 -13.46
N PRO A 72 -5.43 9.07 -14.06
CA PRO A 72 -4.07 8.86 -13.58
C PRO A 72 -3.84 9.36 -12.15
N MET A 73 -4.44 10.49 -11.77
CA MET A 73 -4.36 11.02 -10.41
C MET A 73 -5.03 10.09 -9.39
N MET A 74 -6.19 9.53 -9.74
CA MET A 74 -6.87 8.54 -8.90
C MET A 74 -6.03 7.25 -8.76
N ALA A 75 -5.40 6.78 -9.84
CA ALA A 75 -4.53 5.62 -9.80
C ALA A 75 -3.28 5.87 -8.92
N ALA A 76 -2.65 7.04 -9.04
CA ALA A 76 -1.53 7.43 -8.20
C ALA A 76 -1.92 7.49 -6.71
N LEU A 77 -3.08 8.07 -6.39
CA LEU A 77 -3.63 8.08 -5.04
C LEU A 77 -3.84 6.65 -4.49
N GLU A 78 -4.40 5.75 -5.30
CA GLU A 78 -4.59 4.36 -4.89
C GLU A 78 -3.25 3.66 -4.60
N VAL A 79 -2.25 3.85 -5.45
CA VAL A 79 -0.91 3.27 -5.27
C VAL A 79 -0.27 3.79 -3.98
N ALA A 80 -0.24 5.12 -3.78
CA ALA A 80 0.31 5.73 -2.59
C ALA A 80 -0.35 5.20 -1.31
N MET A 81 -1.68 5.16 -1.30
CA MET A 81 -2.45 4.76 -0.11
C MET A 81 -2.29 3.27 0.20
N ASN A 82 -2.17 2.43 -0.83
CA ASN A 82 -1.94 1.00 -0.65
C ASN A 82 -0.52 0.66 -0.20
N GLU A 83 0.48 1.50 -0.47
CA GLU A 83 1.82 1.36 0.11
C GLU A 83 1.89 1.93 1.53
N PHE A 84 1.36 3.14 1.74
CA PHE A 84 1.43 3.85 3.02
C PHE A 84 0.68 3.12 4.14
N LEU A 85 -0.55 2.70 3.88
CA LEU A 85 -1.39 2.00 4.86
C LEU A 85 -2.19 0.91 4.17
N PRO A 86 -1.59 -0.26 3.87
CA PRO A 86 -2.24 -1.36 3.16
C PRO A 86 -3.59 -1.76 3.79
N PRO A 87 -4.57 -2.25 3.01
CA PRO A 87 -5.84 -2.67 3.59
C PRO A 87 -5.64 -3.76 4.65
N GLY A 88 -6.18 -3.55 5.86
CA GLY A 88 -6.04 -4.47 6.98
C GLY A 88 -4.70 -4.38 7.72
N SER A 89 -3.84 -3.41 7.41
CA SER A 89 -2.65 -3.14 8.21
C SER A 89 -3.01 -2.49 9.55
N GLU A 90 -2.26 -2.84 10.59
CA GLU A 90 -2.32 -2.20 11.90
C GLU A 90 -0.92 -1.72 12.29
N LEU A 91 -0.83 -0.49 12.77
CA LEU A 91 0.41 0.05 13.29
C LEU A 91 0.77 -0.64 14.61
N GLN A 92 1.96 -1.23 14.64
CA GLN A 92 2.51 -1.83 15.84
C GLN A 92 3.19 -0.76 16.69
N THR A 93 2.98 -0.80 18.00
CA THR A 93 3.65 0.08 18.95
C THR A 93 4.05 -0.68 20.20
N GLN A 94 5.15 -0.26 20.82
CA GLN A 94 5.55 -0.72 22.15
C GLN A 94 4.94 0.14 23.27
N ASP A 95 4.30 1.26 22.91
CA ASP A 95 3.59 2.11 23.87
C ASP A 95 2.42 1.33 24.51
N PRO A 96 2.34 1.28 25.85
CA PRO A 96 1.18 0.67 26.52
C PRO A 96 -0.14 1.35 26.14
N ASP A 97 -0.15 2.65 25.85
CA ASP A 97 -1.31 3.35 25.32
C ASP A 97 -1.42 3.19 23.80
N LYS A 98 -2.17 2.16 23.40
CA LYS A 98 -2.42 1.85 21.99
C LYS A 98 -3.44 2.76 21.31
N ARG A 99 -3.99 3.80 21.97
CA ARG A 99 -5.02 4.68 21.37
C ARG A 99 -4.52 5.35 20.10
N MET A 100 -3.29 5.87 20.12
CA MET A 100 -2.72 6.55 18.96
C MET A 100 -2.48 5.58 17.80
N ALA A 101 -1.87 4.42 18.07
CA ALA A 101 -1.63 3.40 17.04
C ALA A 101 -2.94 2.93 16.38
N ARG A 102 -4.00 2.70 17.17
CA ARG A 102 -5.33 2.37 16.62
C ARG A 102 -5.93 3.50 15.79
N CYS A 103 -5.73 4.75 16.21
CA CYS A 103 -6.19 5.91 15.45
C CYS A 103 -5.55 5.91 14.06
N LEU A 104 -4.22 5.90 14.02
CA LEU A 104 -3.40 5.99 12.81
C LEU A 104 -3.44 4.72 11.93
N SER A 105 -3.99 3.61 12.42
CA SER A 105 -4.23 2.42 11.60
C SER A 105 -5.43 2.57 10.65
N ARG A 106 -6.16 3.69 10.69
CA ARG A 106 -7.36 3.91 9.88
C ARG A 106 -7.09 4.95 8.79
N ARG A 107 -7.26 4.57 7.52
CA ARG A 107 -7.09 5.50 6.38
C ARG A 107 -7.92 6.79 6.51
N SER A 108 -9.10 6.71 7.14
CA SER A 108 -9.99 7.85 7.36
C SER A 108 -9.46 8.89 8.36
N THR A 109 -8.37 8.61 9.08
CA THR A 109 -7.74 9.57 10.01
C THR A 109 -6.63 10.36 9.35
N TYR A 110 -6.50 10.30 8.02
CA TYR A 110 -5.54 11.08 7.27
C TYR A 110 -6.26 12.05 6.35
N ASP A 111 -5.71 13.25 6.22
CA ASP A 111 -5.95 14.09 5.06
C ASP A 111 -4.97 13.74 3.95
N THR A 112 -5.42 13.88 2.71
CA THR A 112 -4.61 13.56 1.54
C THR A 112 -4.63 14.71 0.56
N HIS A 113 -3.44 15.11 0.13
CA HIS A 113 -3.25 16.09 -0.92
C HIS A 113 -2.59 15.42 -2.12
N VAL A 114 -3.13 15.67 -3.31
CA VAL A 114 -2.55 15.17 -4.56
C VAL A 114 -2.19 16.37 -5.44
N LEU A 115 -0.95 16.41 -5.90
CA LEU A 115 -0.44 17.41 -6.82
C LEU A 115 0.02 16.71 -8.09
N GLN A 116 -0.53 17.10 -9.23
CA GLN A 116 -0.01 16.70 -10.54
C GLN A 116 1.03 17.72 -11.00
N SER A 117 2.21 17.23 -11.32
CA SER A 117 3.32 17.95 -11.93
C SER A 117 3.42 17.56 -13.41
N GLU A 118 4.38 18.17 -14.13
CA GLU A 118 4.65 17.85 -15.53
C GLU A 118 5.02 16.37 -15.74
N ASN A 119 4.79 15.87 -16.96
CA ASN A 119 5.15 14.52 -17.41
C ASN A 119 4.50 13.36 -16.63
N ASP A 120 3.22 13.52 -16.26
CA ASP A 120 2.47 12.53 -15.49
C ASP A 120 3.16 12.15 -14.17
N LEU A 121 3.84 13.11 -13.55
CA LEU A 121 4.40 12.95 -12.21
C LEU A 121 3.38 13.43 -11.17
N PHE A 122 3.07 12.58 -10.20
CA PHE A 122 2.12 12.86 -9.13
C PHE A 122 2.81 12.84 -7.78
N PHE A 123 2.52 13.84 -6.95
CA PHE A 123 2.92 13.87 -5.55
C PHE A 123 1.70 13.63 -4.66
N VAL A 124 1.77 12.65 -3.77
CA VAL A 124 0.70 12.32 -2.83
C VAL A 124 1.22 12.49 -1.42
N TRP A 125 0.61 13.39 -0.65
CA TRP A 125 0.96 13.66 0.74
C TRP A 125 -0.15 13.21 1.68
N PHE A 126 0.20 12.42 2.68
CA PHE A 126 -0.68 12.03 3.79
C PHE A 126 -0.34 12.80 5.05
N SER A 127 -1.34 13.43 5.66
CA SER A 127 -1.22 14.16 6.92
C SER A 127 -2.13 13.55 7.99
N PRO A 128 -1.59 13.07 9.13
CA PRO A 128 -2.40 12.46 10.18
C PRO A 128 -3.28 13.50 10.89
N GLN A 129 -4.51 13.09 11.23
CA GLN A 129 -5.49 13.89 11.95
C GLN A 129 -5.98 13.16 13.22
N PRO A 130 -5.19 13.18 14.32
CA PRO A 130 -5.54 12.52 15.58
C PRO A 130 -6.84 13.03 16.20
N SER A 131 -7.23 14.26 15.91
CA SER A 131 -8.46 14.89 16.38
C SER A 131 -9.72 14.12 15.98
N ARG A 132 -9.69 13.40 14.85
CA ARG A 132 -10.79 12.50 14.42
C ARG A 132 -11.00 11.30 15.36
N CYS A 133 -10.05 11.08 16.26
CA CYS A 133 -10.07 10.06 17.29
C CYS A 133 -10.28 10.65 18.70
N GLY A 134 -10.49 11.96 18.82
CA GLY A 134 -10.51 12.66 20.11
C GLY A 134 -9.14 12.78 20.77
N LEU A 135 -8.06 12.67 20.00
CA LEU A 135 -6.68 12.80 20.44
C LEU A 135 -6.13 14.17 20.00
N ASN A 136 -5.34 14.81 20.84
CA ASN A 136 -4.81 16.17 20.61
C ASN A 136 -3.27 16.22 20.63
N GLU A 137 -2.64 15.08 20.81
CA GLU A 137 -1.19 14.94 20.82
C GLU A 137 -0.64 15.22 19.41
N PRO A 138 0.34 16.14 19.27
CA PRO A 138 0.94 16.44 17.97
C PRO A 138 1.76 15.25 17.49
N ILE A 139 1.73 15.02 16.17
CA ILE A 139 2.57 14.00 15.52
C ILE A 139 3.55 14.69 14.59
N LEU A 140 4.84 14.46 14.81
CA LEU A 140 5.90 15.07 14.02
C LEU A 140 6.20 14.27 12.74
N ASP A 141 6.16 12.92 12.81
CA ASP A 141 6.61 12.02 11.73
C ASP A 141 5.56 10.98 11.30
N GLY A 142 4.26 11.33 11.38
CA GLY A 142 3.17 10.38 11.12
C GLY A 142 2.61 10.37 9.70
N GLY A 143 3.15 11.20 8.82
CA GLY A 143 2.74 11.33 7.42
C GLY A 143 3.81 10.80 6.47
N ALA A 144 3.56 10.93 5.17
CA ALA A 144 4.54 10.63 4.12
C ALA A 144 4.19 11.37 2.83
N VAL A 145 5.19 11.67 2.02
CA VAL A 145 5.04 12.20 0.66
C VAL A 145 5.59 11.18 -0.33
N TYR A 146 4.79 10.81 -1.31
CA TYR A 146 5.16 9.90 -2.40
C TYR A 146 5.28 10.66 -3.70
N ALA A 147 6.27 10.28 -4.53
CA ALA A 147 6.34 10.64 -5.94
C ALA A 147 5.98 9.42 -6.79
N ILE A 148 5.02 9.55 -7.71
CA ILE A 148 4.48 8.47 -8.52
C ILE A 148 4.44 8.88 -9.99
N ASP A 149 4.87 8.00 -10.90
CA ASP A 149 4.77 8.27 -12.34
C ASP A 149 3.42 7.90 -12.95
N GLY A 150 3.21 8.27 -14.22
CA GLY A 150 1.96 8.00 -14.96
C GLY A 150 1.67 6.52 -15.18
N GLN A 151 2.64 5.64 -14.94
CA GLN A 151 2.47 4.19 -14.98
C GLN A 151 2.06 3.64 -13.61
N GLY A 152 1.91 4.48 -12.59
CA GLY A 152 1.53 4.09 -11.23
C GLY A 152 2.68 3.47 -10.44
N ARG A 153 3.93 3.80 -10.74
CA ARG A 153 5.11 3.31 -10.00
C ARG A 153 5.58 4.38 -9.02
N ILE A 154 5.92 3.96 -7.80
CA ILE A 154 6.54 4.83 -6.80
C ILE A 154 7.99 5.08 -7.23
N LEU A 155 8.34 6.36 -7.39
CA LEU A 155 9.69 6.82 -7.75
C LEU A 155 10.51 7.23 -6.52
N ASP A 156 9.87 7.83 -5.51
CA ASP A 156 10.50 8.27 -4.27
C ASP A 156 9.48 8.36 -3.12
N ARG A 157 9.97 8.35 -1.87
CA ARG A 157 9.18 8.58 -0.64
C ARG A 157 9.96 9.39 0.38
N ARG A 158 9.28 10.33 1.04
CA ARG A 158 9.81 11.13 2.16
C ARG A 158 8.89 11.08 3.37
#